data_AF-A0A2V3JF06-F1
#
_entry.id   AF-A0A2V3JF06-F1
#
_cell.length_a   1.000
_cell.length_b   1.000
_cell.length_c   1.000
_cell.angle_alpha   90.00
_cell.angle_beta   90.00
_cell.angle_gamma   90.00
#
_symmetry.space_group_name_H-M   'P 1'
#
loop_
_entity.id
_entity.type
_entity.pdbx_description
1 polymer ?
#
loop_
_entity_poly.entity_id
_entity_poly.type
_entity_poly.pdbx_seq_one_letter_code
_entity_poly.pdbx_strand_id
1 'polypeptide(L)' 'MAEDIRTIELKVAGMTCAMCAKTIEHSLLDLDGTTDAEVNLGNETVRVE' A
#
# COMPACT_ATOMS: atom_id res chain seq x y z
N MET A 1 -21.11 -14.69 -3.27
CA MET A 1 -20.79 -13.38 -2.67
C MET A 1 -19.51 -12.97 -3.34
N ALA A 2 -19.52 -11.87 -4.09
CA ALA A 2 -18.31 -11.34 -4.70
C ALA A 2 -17.79 -10.30 -3.72
N GLU A 3 -16.74 -10.62 -2.99
CA GLU A 3 -15.98 -9.60 -2.28
C GLU A 3 -15.45 -8.62 -3.34
N ASP A 4 -16.00 -7.40 -3.34
CA ASP A 4 -15.52 -6.28 -4.15
C ASP A 4 -14.08 -5.95 -3.71
N ILE A 5 -13.09 -6.63 -4.29
CA ILE A 5 -11.68 -6.24 -4.20
C ILE A 5 -11.57 -4.90 -4.92
N ARG A 6 -11.39 -3.83 -4.14
CA ARG A 6 -11.33 -2.46 -4.65
C ARG A 6 -9.88 -2.00 -4.60
N THR A 7 -9.30 -1.84 -5.77
CA THR A 7 -7.99 -1.21 -5.88
C THR A 7 -8.08 0.26 -5.48
N ILE A 8 -7.30 0.66 -4.48
CA ILE A 8 -7.19 2.04 -4.03
C ILE A 8 -5.73 2.48 -4.20
N GLU A 9 -5.54 3.62 -4.86
CA GLU A 9 -4.23 4.25 -5.01
C GLU A 9 -4.20 5.56 -4.23
N LEU A 10 -3.26 5.67 -3.29
CA LEU A 10 -3.10 6.80 -2.39
C LEU A 10 -1.71 7.41 -2.55
N LYS A 11 -1.63 8.74 -2.61
CA LYS A 11 -0.33 9.45 -2.54
C LYS A 11 0.10 9.59 -1.09
N VAL A 12 1.29 9.11 -0.75
CA VAL A 12 1.85 9.20 0.60
C VAL A 12 3.09 10.07 0.55
N ALA A 13 2.92 11.33 0.95
CA ALA A 13 4.02 12.25 1.13
C ALA A 13 4.86 11.85 2.36
N GLY A 14 6.18 11.97 2.25
CA GLY A 14 7.11 11.72 3.37
C GLY A 14 7.71 10.30 3.44
N MET A 15 7.52 9.46 2.42
CA MET A 15 8.24 8.19 2.27
C MET A 15 9.68 8.45 1.79
N THR A 16 10.50 9.10 2.61
CA THR A 16 11.86 9.52 2.22
C THR A 16 12.90 8.40 2.31
N CYS A 17 12.53 7.24 2.86
CA CYS A 17 13.44 6.12 3.05
C CYS A 17 12.77 4.79 2.65
N ALA A 18 13.53 3.92 1.98
CA ALA A 18 13.12 2.57 1.61
C ALA A 18 12.61 1.76 2.82
N MET A 19 13.13 2.06 4.01
CA MET A 19 12.67 1.45 5.25
C MET A 19 11.26 1.88 5.64
N CYS A 20 10.92 3.17 5.49
CA CYS A 20 9.58 3.68 5.77
C CYS A 20 8.54 3.08 4.83
N ALA A 21 8.88 2.99 3.54
CA ALA A 21 8.03 2.34 2.54
C ALA A 21 7.76 0.87 2.88
N LYS A 22 8.81 0.10 3.22
CA LYS A 22 8.66 -1.30 3.66
C LYS A 22 7.78 -1.45 4.90
N THR A 23 7.93 -0.58 5.89
CA THR A 23 7.09 -0.64 7.10
C THR A 23 5.62 -0.41 6.77
N ILE A 24 5.32 0.52 5.87
CA ILE A 24 3.95 0.82 5.45
C ILE A 24 3.37 -0.36 4.66
N GLU A 25 4.10 -0.89 3.68
CA GLU A 25 3.68 -2.05 2.89
C GLU A 25 3.38 -3.27 3.78
N HIS A 26 4.27 -3.56 4.72
CA HIS A 26 4.10 -4.68 5.64
C HIS A 26 2.94 -4.48 6.61
N SER A 27 2.65 -3.23 6.99
CA SER A 27 1.48 -2.91 7.83
C SER A 27 0.17 -3.02 7.05
N LEU A 28 0.18 -2.69 5.76
CA LEU A 28 -0.99 -2.80 4.88
C LEU A 28 -1.32 -4.26 4.58
N LEU A 29 -0.31 -5.10 4.33
CA LEU A 29 -0.45 -6.55 4.16
C LEU A 29 -0.95 -7.27 5.41
N ASP A 30 -0.70 -6.71 6.60
CA ASP A 30 -1.18 -7.26 7.87
C ASP A 30 -2.66 -6.93 8.14
N LEU A 31 -3.25 -5.99 7.39
CA LEU A 31 -4.66 -5.63 7.53
C LEU A 31 -5.58 -6.69 6.90
N ASP A 32 -6.61 -7.08 7.66
CA ASP A 32 -7.64 -8.01 7.22
C ASP A 32 -8.49 -7.36 6.11
N GLY A 33 -8.37 -7.88 4.88
CA GLY A 33 -9.01 -7.35 3.67
C GLY A 33 -8.05 -6.78 2.62
N THR A 34 -6.75 -6.74 2.90
CA THR A 34 -5.72 -6.47 1.89
C THR A 34 -5.29 -7.77 1.23
N THR A 35 -5.53 -7.90 -0.08
CA THR A 35 -5.04 -9.01 -0.90
C THR A 35 -3.63 -8.72 -1.42
N ASP A 36 -3.38 -7.48 -1.83
CA ASP A 36 -2.09 -7.03 -2.34
C ASP A 36 -1.79 -5.57 -1.93
N ALA A 37 -0.53 -5.28 -1.67
CA ALA A 37 -0.06 -3.94 -1.35
C ALA A 37 1.28 -3.67 -2.04
N GLU A 38 1.33 -2.59 -2.82
CA GLU A 38 2.51 -2.14 -3.56
C GLU A 38 2.84 -0.69 -3.20
N VAL A 39 4.07 -0.43 -2.76
CA VAL A 39 4.56 0.92 -2.49
C VAL A 39 5.56 1.38 -3.54
N ASN A 40 5.28 2.51 -4.18
CA ASN A 40 6.12 3.09 -5.21
C ASN A 40 6.79 4.38 -4.72
N LEU A 41 8.04 4.27 -4.26
CA LEU A 41 8.80 5.44 -3.79
C LEU A 41 9.15 6.42 -4.91
N GLY A 42 9.28 5.95 -6.16
CA GLY A 42 9.63 6.81 -7.29
C GLY A 42 8.53 7.81 -7.64
N ASN A 43 7.28 7.45 -7.35
CA ASN A 43 6.10 8.27 -7.61
C ASN A 43 5.36 8.72 -6.33
N GLU A 44 5.89 8.36 -5.15
CA GLU A 44 5.30 8.64 -3.84
C GLU A 44 3.84 8.14 -3.71
N THR A 45 3.54 7.00 -4.34
CA THR A 45 2.22 6.37 -4.34
C THR A 45 2.23 5.03 -3.64
N VAL A 46 1.09 4.68 -3.08
CA VAL A 46 0.78 3.39 -2.47
C VAL A 46 -0.46 2.85 -3.14
N ARG A 47 -0.43 1.59 -3.54
CA ARG A 47 -1.54 0.87 -4.15
C ARG A 47 -1.89 -0.32 -3.28
N VAL A 48 -3.18 -0.54 -3.04
CA VAL A 48 -3.69 -1.71 -2.30
C VAL A 48 -4.94 -2.24 -2.98
N GLU A 49 -5.15 -3.55 -2.97
CA GLU A 49 -6.36 -4.23 -3.46
C GLU A 49 -6.80 -5.36 -2.55
#